data_AF-A0A660UEF1-F1
#
_entry.id   AF-A0A660UEF1-F1
#
_cell.length_a   1.000
_cell.length_b   1.000
_cell.length_c   1.000
_cell.angle_alpha   90.00
_cell.angle_beta   90.00
_cell.angle_gamma   90.00
#
_symmetry.space_group_name_H-M   'P 1'
#
loop_
_entity.id
_entity.type
_entity.pdbx_description
1 polymer ?
#
loop_
_entity_poly.entity_id
_entity_poly.type
_entity_poly.pdbx_seq_one_letter_code
_entity_poly.pdbx_strand_id
1 'polypeptide(L)'
;LLFFYFPDSIVNKRHLFVKGNIGISRRLKTKAIIKCDYLNFDKLFPKKEKVEVRETFEIPDWLTFFVNGEIDIDLEIKKGAFRNCRFHNLMTHFNTTGREPVIYIKQFKADLLKGFVSNQGWIELNEDKIKFEFSPFILKISGDEFNKIFLEQKRKVYKGFCSFDAFLRGEGRNFKEIRRSISGYIELFSENGILKKFEVISRILSLVNLAEIQQVWTKHKGLPYNSLVGELYFEQGEGWLSNLVIDSPLMAISAQGDINIWLGTIDWSVALCPRIGIDRLLSKVPIIGKVLTGEKGSLFCLYYKEKGPIDDPEVKSVPVKTITKGLFDIIIRGLEIPYYVLAPLKNWDK
;
A
#
# COMPACT_ATOMS: atom_id res chain seq x y z
N LEU A 1 37.12 -18.93 -12.51
CA LEU A 1 35.68 -18.73 -12.74
C LEU A 1 34.91 -19.64 -11.80
N LEU A 2 34.18 -19.11 -10.82
CA LEU A 2 33.17 -19.88 -10.12
C LEU A 2 31.94 -19.95 -11.02
N PHE A 3 31.69 -21.12 -11.61
CA PHE A 3 30.44 -21.39 -12.29
C PHE A 3 29.38 -21.65 -11.22
N PHE A 4 28.54 -20.66 -10.94
CA PHE A 4 27.31 -20.92 -10.19
C PHE A 4 26.41 -21.78 -11.06
N TYR A 5 26.33 -23.08 -10.73
CA TYR A 5 25.43 -24.00 -11.39
C TYR A 5 24.01 -23.74 -10.88
N PHE A 6 23.28 -22.84 -11.53
CA PHE A 6 21.85 -22.66 -11.30
C PHE A 6 21.11 -23.72 -12.12
N PRO A 7 20.34 -24.66 -11.53
CA PRO A 7 19.50 -25.59 -12.28
C PRO A 7 18.58 -24.85 -13.26
N ASP A 8 18.23 -25.47 -14.39
CA ASP A 8 17.34 -24.86 -15.40
C ASP A 8 15.95 -24.52 -14.84
N SER A 9 15.57 -25.15 -13.72
CA SER A 9 14.37 -24.84 -12.95
C SER A 9 14.42 -23.52 -12.17
N ILE A 10 15.60 -22.90 -12.02
CA ILE A 10 15.82 -21.65 -11.29
C ILE A 10 16.10 -20.51 -12.28
N VAL A 11 16.98 -20.74 -13.26
CA VAL A 11 17.37 -19.77 -14.29
C VAL A 11 17.45 -20.51 -15.63
N ASN A 12 16.90 -19.94 -16.70
CA ASN A 12 17.14 -20.47 -18.04
C ASN A 12 18.61 -20.25 -18.43
N LYS A 13 19.44 -21.28 -18.30
CA LYS A 13 20.91 -21.19 -18.46
C LYS A 13 21.35 -20.67 -19.83
N ARG A 14 20.54 -20.83 -20.88
CA ARG A 14 20.85 -20.33 -22.24
C ARG A 14 20.86 -18.80 -22.35
N HIS A 15 20.33 -18.11 -21.34
CA HIS A 15 20.15 -16.67 -21.35
C HIS A 15 20.62 -15.99 -20.05
N LEU A 16 21.51 -16.65 -19.29
CA LEU A 16 22.15 -16.07 -18.12
C LEU A 16 23.47 -15.42 -18.53
N PHE A 17 23.55 -14.09 -18.40
CA PHE A 17 24.77 -13.33 -18.56
C PHE A 17 25.26 -12.84 -17.20
N VAL A 18 26.49 -13.18 -16.83
CA VAL A 18 27.16 -12.69 -15.63
C VAL A 18 28.49 -12.07 -16.04
N LYS A 19 28.67 -10.78 -15.77
CA LYS A 19 29.95 -10.08 -15.96
C LYS A 19 30.37 -9.47 -14.64
N GLY A 20 31.54 -9.85 -14.13
CA GLY A 20 32.00 -9.34 -12.86
C GLY A 20 33.20 -10.06 -12.30
N ASN A 21 33.69 -9.54 -11.18
CA ASN A 21 34.73 -10.16 -10.38
C ASN A 21 34.11 -10.76 -9.12
N ILE A 22 34.40 -12.03 -8.88
CA ILE A 22 34.01 -12.73 -7.66
C ILE A 22 35.30 -13.18 -6.99
N GLY A 23 35.58 -12.61 -5.82
CA GLY A 23 36.63 -13.03 -4.92
C GLY A 23 36.02 -13.73 -3.71
N ILE A 24 36.45 -14.96 -3.44
CA ILE A 24 36.10 -15.67 -2.20
C ILE A 24 37.37 -15.72 -1.36
N SER A 25 37.33 -15.11 -0.18
CA SER A 25 38.39 -15.17 0.84
C SER A 25 37.77 -15.50 2.19
N ARG A 26 38.09 -14.75 3.26
CA ARG A 26 37.32 -14.80 4.52
C ARG A 26 35.88 -14.27 4.37
N ARG A 27 35.62 -13.46 3.32
CA ARG A 27 34.31 -12.88 2.98
C ARG A 27 34.12 -12.90 1.47
N LEU A 28 32.87 -12.83 1.03
CA LEU A 28 32.52 -12.68 -0.38
C LEU A 28 32.81 -11.24 -0.83
N LYS A 29 33.60 -11.07 -1.89
CA LYS A 29 33.80 -9.78 -2.57
C LYS A 29 33.29 -9.91 -3.99
N THR A 30 32.21 -9.23 -4.33
CA THR A 30 31.57 -9.37 -5.64
C THR A 30 31.20 -8.02 -6.21
N LYS A 31 31.63 -7.77 -7.45
CA LYS A 31 31.06 -6.72 -8.29
C LYS A 31 30.59 -7.34 -9.59
N ALA A 32 29.28 -7.36 -9.83
CA ALA A 32 28.73 -8.10 -10.97
C ALA A 32 27.48 -7.45 -11.57
N ILE A 33 27.33 -7.63 -12.89
CA ILE A 33 26.10 -7.40 -13.63
C ILE A 33 25.53 -8.76 -13.99
N ILE A 34 24.30 -9.03 -13.56
CA ILE A 34 23.58 -10.28 -13.81
C ILE A 34 22.37 -9.95 -14.68
N LYS A 35 22.29 -10.55 -15.88
CA LYS A 35 21.13 -10.44 -16.75
C LYS A 35 20.55 -11.82 -17.00
N CYS A 36 19.24 -11.99 -16.85
CA CYS A 36 18.59 -13.24 -17.22
C CYS A 36 17.20 -13.02 -17.85
N ASP A 37 16.84 -13.92 -18.77
CA ASP A 37 15.52 -13.86 -19.41
C ASP A 37 14.39 -14.31 -18.47
N TYR A 38 14.69 -15.25 -17.56
CA TYR A 38 13.73 -15.77 -16.61
C TYR A 38 14.37 -16.10 -15.25
N LEU A 39 13.73 -15.67 -14.16
CA LEU A 39 14.06 -16.08 -12.78
C LEU A 39 12.80 -16.48 -12.00
N ASN A 40 12.87 -17.62 -11.32
CA ASN A 40 11.86 -18.01 -10.33
C ASN A 40 12.43 -17.90 -8.91
N PHE A 41 12.00 -16.87 -8.17
CA PHE A 41 12.46 -16.61 -6.81
C PHE A 41 11.96 -17.64 -5.78
N ASP A 42 10.91 -18.41 -6.06
CA ASP A 42 10.43 -19.46 -5.12
C ASP A 42 11.48 -20.56 -4.90
N LYS A 43 12.40 -20.73 -5.85
CA LYS A 43 13.51 -21.67 -5.71
C LYS A 43 14.62 -21.14 -4.80
N LEU A 44 14.74 -19.82 -4.66
CA LEU A 44 15.69 -19.17 -3.76
C LEU A 44 15.12 -19.02 -2.34
N PHE A 45 13.80 -18.86 -2.24
CA PHE A 45 13.08 -18.68 -0.98
C PHE A 45 11.90 -19.67 -0.91
N PRO A 46 12.17 -20.98 -0.72
CA PRO A 46 11.12 -21.99 -0.72
C PRO A 46 10.11 -21.73 0.40
N LYS A 47 8.83 -21.93 0.08
CA LYS A 47 7.74 -21.82 1.05
C LYS A 47 7.91 -22.93 2.08
N LYS A 48 8.30 -22.58 3.32
CA LYS A 48 8.15 -23.50 4.45
C LYS A 48 6.65 -23.80 4.58
N GLU A 49 6.27 -25.08 4.65
CA GLU A 49 4.87 -25.50 4.90
C GLU A 49 4.35 -24.82 6.17
N LYS A 50 3.02 -24.78 6.37
CA LYS A 50 2.32 -24.09 7.48
C LYS A 50 2.92 -24.47 8.84
N VAL A 51 4.02 -23.83 9.23
CA VAL A 51 4.48 -23.72 10.59
C VAL A 51 3.64 -22.58 11.14
N GLU A 52 2.95 -22.84 12.25
CA GLU A 52 2.36 -21.82 13.12
C GLU A 52 3.27 -20.60 13.13
N VAL A 53 2.68 -19.40 13.01
CA VAL A 53 3.38 -18.11 12.93
C VAL A 53 4.64 -18.15 13.79
N ARG A 54 5.81 -18.40 13.18
CA ARG A 54 7.05 -18.61 13.93
C ARG A 54 7.30 -17.39 14.80
N GLU A 55 7.63 -17.61 16.07
CA GLU A 55 7.85 -16.55 17.05
C GLU A 55 9.12 -15.71 16.78
N THR A 56 9.97 -16.11 15.83
CA THR A 56 11.20 -15.40 15.42
C THR A 56 11.50 -15.56 13.93
N PHE A 57 12.16 -14.55 13.33
CA PHE A 57 12.72 -14.64 11.98
C PHE A 57 13.95 -15.53 11.99
N GLU A 58 13.95 -16.60 11.18
CA GLU A 58 15.17 -17.35 10.87
C GLU A 58 15.77 -16.82 9.57
N ILE A 59 16.92 -16.16 9.67
CA ILE A 59 17.69 -15.71 8.51
C ILE A 59 18.48 -16.91 7.96
N PRO A 60 18.31 -17.28 6.67
CA PRO A 60 19.08 -18.39 6.09
C PRO A 60 20.59 -18.13 6.10
N ASP A 61 21.41 -19.14 6.41
CA ASP A 61 22.87 -19.02 6.46
C ASP A 61 23.49 -18.43 5.19
N TRP A 62 22.94 -18.77 4.01
CA TRP A 62 23.40 -18.24 2.74
C TRP A 62 23.21 -16.73 2.63
N LEU A 63 22.13 -16.20 3.23
CA LEU A 63 21.85 -14.78 3.25
C LEU A 63 22.80 -14.07 4.23
N THR A 64 23.08 -14.68 5.38
CA THR A 64 24.09 -14.18 6.33
C THR A 64 25.49 -14.11 5.69
N PHE A 65 25.89 -15.14 4.94
CA PHE A 65 27.16 -15.13 4.21
C PHE A 65 27.23 -14.01 3.18
N PHE A 66 26.13 -13.79 2.44
CA PHE A 66 26.01 -12.74 1.44
C PHE A 66 26.10 -11.34 2.07
N VAL A 67 25.32 -11.11 3.12
CA VAL A 67 25.18 -9.83 3.81
C VAL A 67 26.49 -9.37 4.45
N ASN A 68 27.29 -10.31 4.95
CA ASN A 68 28.61 -10.04 5.52
C ASN A 68 29.71 -9.85 4.45
N GLY A 69 29.39 -9.98 3.17
CA GLY A 69 30.30 -9.71 2.05
C GLY A 69 30.37 -8.23 1.65
N GLU A 70 31.35 -7.89 0.81
CA GLU A 70 31.41 -6.64 0.05
C GLU A 70 30.81 -6.91 -1.33
N ILE A 71 29.54 -6.54 -1.54
CA ILE A 71 28.79 -6.91 -2.73
C ILE A 71 28.26 -5.65 -3.41
N ASP A 72 28.34 -5.62 -4.73
CA ASP A 72 27.84 -4.56 -5.60
C ASP A 72 27.27 -5.23 -6.85
N ILE A 73 25.94 -5.36 -6.92
CA ILE A 73 25.26 -6.14 -7.97
C ILE A 73 24.19 -5.32 -8.67
N ASP A 74 24.30 -5.28 -9.99
CA ASP A 74 23.22 -4.90 -10.91
C ASP A 74 22.51 -6.17 -11.40
N LEU A 75 21.19 -6.22 -11.29
CA LEU A 75 20.37 -7.34 -11.70
C LEU A 75 19.28 -6.87 -12.66
N GLU A 76 19.25 -7.47 -13.85
CA GLU A 76 18.22 -7.27 -14.87
C GLU A 76 17.53 -8.59 -15.21
N ILE A 77 16.21 -8.64 -15.07
CA ILE A 77 15.40 -9.84 -15.30
C ILE A 77 14.23 -9.49 -16.21
N LYS A 78 14.16 -10.10 -17.40
CA LYS A 78 13.05 -9.82 -18.34
C LYS A 78 11.71 -10.33 -17.83
N LYS A 79 11.67 -11.54 -17.27
CA LYS A 79 10.45 -12.17 -16.73
C LYS A 79 10.77 -12.90 -15.45
N GLY A 80 9.82 -12.96 -14.54
CA GLY A 80 9.99 -13.87 -13.41
C GLY A 80 8.73 -14.06 -12.60
N ALA A 81 8.89 -14.88 -11.57
CA ALA A 81 7.83 -15.18 -10.63
C ALA A 81 8.39 -15.22 -9.22
N PHE A 82 7.61 -14.70 -8.28
CA PHE A 82 7.78 -14.94 -6.86
C PHE A 82 6.42 -15.24 -6.26
N ARG A 83 6.26 -16.44 -5.70
CA ARG A 83 5.00 -17.00 -5.24
C ARG A 83 3.98 -16.93 -6.38
N ASN A 84 2.79 -16.39 -6.08
CA ASN A 84 1.73 -16.22 -7.07
C ASN A 84 1.89 -14.94 -7.93
N CYS A 85 2.94 -14.14 -7.70
CA CYS A 85 3.14 -12.87 -8.39
C CYS A 85 4.12 -13.02 -9.55
N ARG A 86 3.67 -12.70 -10.77
CA ARG A 86 4.53 -12.59 -11.95
C ARG A 86 4.97 -11.14 -12.12
N PHE A 87 6.21 -10.95 -12.56
CA PHE A 87 6.77 -9.64 -12.87
C PHE A 87 7.55 -9.66 -14.19
N HIS A 88 7.74 -8.48 -14.77
CA HIS A 88 8.50 -8.25 -15.98
C HIS A 88 9.45 -7.07 -15.77
N ASN A 89 10.51 -7.00 -16.59
CA ASN A 89 11.45 -5.88 -16.65
C ASN A 89 11.98 -5.48 -15.26
N LEU A 90 12.34 -6.46 -14.43
CA LEU A 90 12.89 -6.18 -13.12
C LEU A 90 14.32 -5.65 -13.28
N MET A 91 14.57 -4.47 -12.72
CA MET A 91 15.90 -3.88 -12.61
C MET A 91 16.14 -3.55 -11.15
N THR A 92 17.25 -4.02 -10.59
CA THR A 92 17.64 -3.64 -9.24
C THR A 92 19.14 -3.50 -9.11
N HIS A 93 19.55 -2.50 -8.33
CA HIS A 93 20.91 -2.34 -7.87
C HIS A 93 20.90 -2.45 -6.35
N PHE A 94 21.67 -3.40 -5.83
CA PHE A 94 21.84 -3.53 -4.40
C PHE A 94 23.32 -3.78 -4.04
N ASN A 95 23.70 -3.37 -2.84
CA ASN A 95 25.07 -3.48 -2.38
C ASN A 95 25.14 -3.75 -0.86
N THR A 96 26.24 -4.37 -0.43
CA THR A 96 26.61 -4.60 0.98
C THR A 96 28.04 -4.11 1.19
N THR A 97 28.35 -3.60 2.38
CA THR A 97 29.69 -3.05 2.68
C THR A 97 30.63 -4.06 3.34
N GLY A 98 30.09 -5.18 3.83
CA GLY A 98 30.80 -6.18 4.62
C GLY A 98 31.22 -5.72 6.01
N ARG A 99 30.92 -4.47 6.39
CA ARG A 99 31.21 -3.94 7.75
C ARG A 99 30.05 -4.17 8.69
N GLU A 100 28.85 -3.99 8.16
CA GLU A 100 27.57 -4.14 8.85
C GLU A 100 26.69 -5.07 8.02
N PRO A 101 25.76 -5.79 8.65
CA PRO A 101 24.90 -6.72 7.94
C PRO A 101 23.73 -6.01 7.24
N VAL A 102 24.06 -5.00 6.43
CA VAL A 102 23.08 -4.14 5.75
C VAL A 102 23.11 -4.40 4.24
N ILE A 103 21.94 -4.68 3.68
CA ILE A 103 21.68 -4.69 2.25
C ILE A 103 21.06 -3.33 1.89
N TYR A 104 21.77 -2.54 1.10
CA TYR A 104 21.24 -1.32 0.53
C TYR A 104 20.63 -1.63 -0.83
N ILE A 105 19.37 -1.26 -1.04
CA ILE A 105 18.68 -1.33 -2.33
C ILE A 105 18.64 0.10 -2.86
N LYS A 106 19.59 0.44 -3.75
CA LYS A 106 19.66 1.79 -4.34
C LYS A 106 18.54 2.03 -5.33
N GLN A 107 18.12 0.97 -6.01
CA GLN A 107 16.99 1.01 -6.91
C GLN A 107 16.40 -0.40 -7.03
N PHE A 108 15.09 -0.45 -7.05
CA PHE A 108 14.29 -1.57 -7.51
C PHE A 108 13.21 -1.00 -8.43
N LYS A 109 12.98 -1.65 -9.57
CA LYS A 109 11.94 -1.32 -10.55
C LYS A 109 11.42 -2.63 -11.12
N ALA A 110 10.10 -2.78 -11.27
CA ALA A 110 9.50 -3.92 -11.96
C ALA A 110 8.07 -3.62 -12.41
N ASP A 111 7.66 -4.23 -13.52
CA ASP A 111 6.26 -4.28 -13.95
C ASP A 111 5.58 -5.49 -13.31
N LEU A 112 4.55 -5.27 -12.49
CA LEU A 112 3.78 -6.33 -11.85
C LEU A 112 2.32 -5.91 -11.65
N LEU A 113 1.40 -6.87 -11.62
CA LEU A 113 -0.05 -6.61 -11.43
C LEU A 113 -0.64 -5.55 -12.38
N LYS A 114 -0.13 -5.48 -13.63
CA LYS A 114 -0.47 -4.48 -14.67
C LYS A 114 -0.05 -3.03 -14.35
N GLY A 115 0.69 -2.83 -13.26
CA GLY A 115 1.27 -1.56 -12.89
C GLY A 115 2.79 -1.63 -12.83
N PHE A 116 3.36 -0.58 -12.27
CA PHE A 116 4.79 -0.42 -12.06
C PHE A 116 5.07 -0.24 -10.57
N VAL A 117 6.17 -0.81 -10.11
CA VAL A 117 6.67 -0.67 -8.74
C VAL A 117 8.10 -0.22 -8.79
N SER A 118 8.43 0.82 -8.03
CA SER A 118 9.79 1.15 -7.67
C SER A 118 9.96 1.16 -6.15
N ASN A 119 11.19 0.94 -5.71
CA ASN A 119 11.53 1.01 -4.29
C ASN A 119 13.02 1.35 -4.14
N GLN A 120 13.34 1.99 -3.02
CA GLN A 120 14.69 2.16 -2.54
C GLN A 120 14.68 2.02 -1.02
N GLY A 121 15.83 1.74 -0.44
CA GLY A 121 15.95 1.64 1.01
C GLY A 121 17.01 0.65 1.43
N TRP A 122 16.85 0.11 2.63
CA TRP A 122 17.82 -0.83 3.20
C TRP A 122 17.16 -1.79 4.17
N ILE A 123 17.80 -2.95 4.34
CA ILE A 123 17.48 -3.95 5.35
C ILE A 123 18.76 -4.27 6.11
N GLU A 124 18.71 -4.20 7.43
CA GLU A 124 19.72 -4.68 8.37
C GLU A 124 19.29 -6.04 8.93
N LEU A 125 20.16 -7.05 8.81
CA LEU A 125 19.92 -8.43 9.20
C LEU A 125 20.83 -8.83 10.36
N ASN A 126 20.39 -8.62 11.59
CA ASN A 126 21.08 -9.14 12.78
C ASN A 126 20.57 -10.54 13.11
N GLU A 127 21.33 -11.32 13.89
CA GLU A 127 21.09 -12.75 14.17
C GLU A 127 19.62 -13.08 14.50
N ASP A 128 18.95 -12.22 15.29
CA ASP A 128 17.56 -12.41 15.70
C ASP A 128 16.63 -11.25 15.32
N LYS A 129 17.15 -10.16 14.74
CA LYS A 129 16.41 -8.89 14.55
C LYS A 129 16.60 -8.33 13.14
N ILE A 130 15.48 -7.98 12.51
CA ILE A 130 15.47 -7.26 11.24
C ILE A 130 15.18 -5.79 11.53
N LYS A 131 15.93 -4.88 10.90
CA LYS A 131 15.52 -3.47 10.75
C LYS A 131 15.43 -3.13 9.28
N PHE A 132 14.54 -2.22 8.92
CA PHE A 132 14.38 -1.81 7.54
C PHE A 132 13.89 -0.38 7.42
N GLU A 133 14.14 0.20 6.26
CA GLU A 133 13.56 1.43 5.79
C GLU A 133 13.35 1.33 4.29
N PHE A 134 12.16 1.71 3.82
CA PHE A 134 11.78 1.62 2.42
C PHE A 134 10.95 2.82 1.99
N SER A 135 11.16 3.22 0.73
CA SER A 135 10.34 4.23 0.05
C SER A 135 9.72 3.63 -1.21
N PRO A 136 8.71 2.76 -1.09
CA PRO A 136 8.09 2.16 -2.25
C PRO A 136 7.17 3.17 -2.93
N PHE A 137 7.29 3.23 -4.24
CA PHE A 137 6.40 3.97 -5.11
C PHE A 137 5.71 3.00 -6.06
N ILE A 138 4.38 3.05 -6.10
CA ILE A 138 3.54 2.15 -6.87
C ILE A 138 2.63 2.95 -7.80
N LEU A 139 2.61 2.57 -9.07
CA LEU A 139 1.80 3.20 -10.10
C LEU A 139 0.82 2.20 -10.73
N LYS A 140 -0.48 2.52 -10.65
CA LYS A 140 -1.55 1.84 -11.38
C LYS A 140 -1.56 0.31 -11.22
N ILE A 141 -1.42 -0.18 -10.00
CA ILE A 141 -1.63 -1.60 -9.69
C ILE A 141 -3.10 -1.94 -9.81
N SER A 142 -3.40 -3.02 -10.52
CA SER A 142 -4.77 -3.51 -10.68
C SER A 142 -5.25 -4.22 -9.42
N GLY A 143 -6.31 -3.70 -8.80
CA GLY A 143 -6.98 -4.34 -7.67
C GLY A 143 -7.48 -5.75 -8.01
N ASP A 144 -7.90 -5.99 -9.25
CA ASP A 144 -8.33 -7.34 -9.67
C ASP A 144 -7.17 -8.33 -9.72
N GLU A 145 -5.97 -7.92 -10.16
CA GLU A 145 -4.79 -8.79 -10.11
C GLU A 145 -4.30 -8.98 -8.66
N PHE A 146 -4.28 -7.91 -7.87
CA PHE A 146 -3.93 -7.97 -6.44
C PHE A 146 -4.84 -8.97 -5.70
N ASN A 147 -6.15 -8.86 -5.88
CA ASN A 147 -7.14 -9.75 -5.26
C ASN A 147 -6.91 -11.23 -5.64
N LYS A 148 -6.58 -11.52 -6.91
CA LYS A 148 -6.33 -12.91 -7.37
C LYS A 148 -5.12 -13.53 -6.67
N ILE A 149 -4.12 -12.72 -6.36
CA ILE A 149 -2.81 -13.19 -5.88
C ILE A 149 -2.75 -13.23 -4.35
N PHE A 150 -3.31 -12.23 -3.67
CA PHE A 150 -3.10 -12.01 -2.24
C PHE A 150 -4.32 -12.25 -1.37
N LEU A 151 -5.55 -12.24 -1.91
CA LEU A 151 -6.77 -12.35 -1.12
C LEU A 151 -7.56 -13.62 -1.45
N GLU A 152 -8.03 -14.32 -0.43
CA GLU A 152 -9.01 -15.40 -0.61
C GLU A 152 -10.31 -14.85 -1.24
N GLN A 153 -11.02 -15.67 -2.02
CA GLN A 153 -12.15 -15.21 -2.85
C GLN A 153 -13.24 -14.44 -2.08
N LYS A 154 -13.37 -14.66 -0.77
CA LYS A 154 -14.36 -14.01 0.11
C LYS A 154 -13.94 -12.61 0.61
N ARG A 155 -12.69 -12.18 0.42
CA ARG A 155 -12.12 -10.92 0.91
C ARG A 155 -11.72 -9.95 -0.21
N LYS A 156 -12.43 -9.94 -1.35
CA LYS A 156 -12.14 -8.97 -2.42
C LYS A 156 -12.62 -7.59 -1.97
N VAL A 157 -11.70 -6.70 -1.60
CA VAL A 157 -12.03 -5.39 -1.00
C VAL A 157 -12.16 -4.28 -2.06
N TYR A 158 -11.57 -4.45 -3.24
CA TYR A 158 -11.39 -3.34 -4.18
C TYR A 158 -11.35 -3.78 -5.65
N LYS A 159 -11.82 -2.92 -6.58
CA LYS A 159 -11.59 -2.97 -8.04
C LYS A 159 -11.14 -1.61 -8.53
N GLY A 160 -10.23 -1.58 -9.50
CA GLY A 160 -9.73 -0.36 -10.12
C GLY A 160 -8.21 -0.39 -10.26
N PHE A 161 -7.63 0.78 -10.51
CA PHE A 161 -6.18 1.02 -10.43
C PHE A 161 -5.82 1.87 -9.23
N CYS A 162 -4.79 1.44 -8.50
CA CYS A 162 -4.32 2.09 -7.30
C CYS A 162 -2.84 2.43 -7.44
N SER A 163 -2.49 3.64 -7.05
CA SER A 163 -1.13 4.12 -6.92
C SER A 163 -0.90 4.50 -5.46
N PHE A 164 0.32 4.37 -4.98
CA PHE A 164 0.69 4.92 -3.69
C PHE A 164 2.15 5.32 -3.65
N ASP A 165 2.43 6.33 -2.83
CA ASP A 165 3.77 6.70 -2.38
C ASP A 165 3.84 6.43 -0.89
N ALA A 166 4.93 5.88 -0.40
CA ALA A 166 5.05 5.55 1.00
C ALA A 166 6.50 5.65 1.46
N PHE A 167 6.65 5.88 2.75
CA PHE A 167 7.88 5.68 3.49
C PHE A 167 7.55 4.80 4.68
N LEU A 168 8.28 3.71 4.87
CA LEU A 168 8.06 2.78 5.96
C LEU A 168 9.39 2.39 6.57
N ARG A 169 9.53 2.57 7.87
CA ARG A 169 10.64 2.02 8.65
C ARG A 169 10.10 1.15 9.78
N GLY A 170 10.88 0.19 10.21
CA GLY A 170 10.48 -0.66 11.32
C GLY A 170 11.58 -1.63 11.72
N GLU A 171 11.37 -2.29 12.85
CA GLU A 171 12.30 -3.27 13.38
C GLU A 171 11.64 -4.33 14.26
N GLY A 172 12.21 -5.53 14.31
CA GLY A 172 11.71 -6.55 15.20
C GLY A 172 12.30 -7.91 14.96
N ARG A 173 12.17 -8.76 15.97
CA ARG A 173 12.58 -10.16 15.91
C ARG A 173 11.55 -11.07 15.26
N ASN A 174 10.32 -10.59 15.15
CA ASN A 174 9.21 -11.29 14.54
C ASN A 174 8.20 -10.30 13.97
N PHE A 175 7.17 -10.84 13.31
CA PHE A 175 6.15 -10.03 12.67
C PHE A 175 5.32 -9.18 13.66
N LYS A 176 5.16 -9.65 14.91
CA LYS A 176 4.46 -8.91 15.97
C LYS A 176 5.26 -7.69 16.42
N GLU A 177 6.57 -7.83 16.60
CA GLU A 177 7.47 -6.71 16.91
C GLU A 177 7.57 -5.72 15.75
N ILE A 178 7.71 -6.20 14.51
CA ILE A 178 7.70 -5.32 13.32
C ILE A 178 6.40 -4.50 13.27
N ARG A 179 5.24 -5.12 13.44
CA ARG A 179 3.96 -4.39 13.45
C ARG A 179 3.88 -3.29 14.50
N ARG A 180 4.54 -3.47 15.65
CA ARG A 180 4.57 -2.52 16.77
C ARG A 180 5.63 -1.43 16.63
N SER A 181 6.55 -1.55 15.67
CA SER A 181 7.64 -0.59 15.47
C SER A 181 7.51 0.19 14.17
N ILE A 182 6.57 -0.19 13.30
CA ILE A 182 6.36 0.48 12.02
C ILE A 182 6.05 1.97 12.27
N SER A 183 6.85 2.83 11.63
CA SER A 183 6.62 4.27 11.52
C SER A 183 6.77 4.70 10.07
N GLY A 184 6.12 5.79 9.69
CA GLY A 184 6.19 6.37 8.35
C GLY A 184 4.85 6.85 7.84
N TYR A 185 4.67 6.83 6.52
CA TYR A 185 3.45 7.30 5.87
C TYR A 185 3.10 6.47 4.63
N ILE A 186 1.82 6.51 4.26
CA ILE A 186 1.29 5.99 3.00
C ILE A 186 0.32 7.04 2.44
N GLU A 187 0.60 7.50 1.24
CA GLU A 187 -0.28 8.32 0.42
C GLU A 187 -0.88 7.45 -0.68
N LEU A 188 -2.21 7.36 -0.70
CA LEU A 188 -2.97 6.46 -1.56
C LEU A 188 -3.76 7.27 -2.58
N PHE A 189 -3.73 6.83 -3.83
CA PHE A 189 -4.56 7.36 -4.89
C PHE A 189 -5.20 6.23 -5.70
N SER A 190 -6.48 6.37 -6.02
CA SER A 190 -7.17 5.46 -6.93
C SER A 190 -8.27 6.17 -7.70
N GLU A 191 -8.45 5.77 -8.95
CA GLU A 191 -9.49 6.32 -9.83
C GLU A 191 -10.39 5.23 -10.40
N ASN A 192 -11.63 5.61 -10.70
CA ASN A 192 -12.61 4.83 -11.45
C ASN A 192 -12.76 3.40 -10.92
N GLY A 193 -12.94 3.30 -9.61
CA GLY A 193 -12.94 2.03 -8.88
C GLY A 193 -14.30 1.63 -8.32
N ILE A 194 -14.32 0.45 -7.70
CA ILE A 194 -15.44 -0.05 -6.89
C ILE A 194 -14.88 -0.52 -5.56
N LEU A 195 -15.27 0.17 -4.48
CA LEU A 195 -15.03 -0.30 -3.12
C LEU A 195 -16.03 -1.40 -2.81
N LYS A 196 -15.54 -2.62 -2.61
CA LYS A 196 -16.37 -3.77 -2.25
C LYS A 196 -16.34 -3.92 -0.74
N LYS A 197 -17.52 -4.20 -0.14
CA LYS A 197 -17.67 -4.72 1.23
C LYS A 197 -16.58 -4.24 2.20
N PHE A 198 -16.50 -2.93 2.39
CA PHE A 198 -15.75 -2.35 3.51
C PHE A 198 -16.75 -2.19 4.66
N GLU A 199 -16.53 -2.87 5.78
CA GLU A 199 -17.58 -3.04 6.81
C GLU A 199 -18.01 -1.69 7.38
N VAL A 200 -17.04 -0.82 7.67
CA VAL A 200 -17.17 0.63 7.94
C VAL A 200 -18.26 1.28 7.07
N ILE A 201 -18.06 1.32 5.75
CA ILE A 201 -19.01 1.93 4.80
C ILE A 201 -20.32 1.15 4.78
N SER A 202 -20.27 -0.18 4.82
CA SER A 202 -21.47 -1.03 4.73
C SER A 202 -22.42 -0.80 5.91
N ARG A 203 -21.87 -0.62 7.11
CA ARG A 203 -22.61 -0.30 8.35
C ARG A 203 -23.23 1.08 8.26
N ILE A 204 -22.50 2.11 7.84
CA ILE A 204 -23.07 3.44 7.58
C ILE A 204 -24.23 3.34 6.56
N LEU A 205 -24.01 2.69 5.43
CA LEU A 205 -25.02 2.61 4.37
C LEU A 205 -26.27 1.83 4.79
N SER A 206 -26.17 0.92 5.76
CA SER A 206 -27.34 0.24 6.34
C SER A 206 -28.23 1.16 7.18
N LEU A 207 -27.65 2.21 7.76
CA LEU A 207 -28.37 3.23 8.54
C LEU A 207 -29.00 4.30 7.63
N VAL A 208 -28.46 4.45 6.41
CA VAL A 208 -28.92 5.42 5.43
C VAL A 208 -29.97 4.77 4.54
N ASN A 209 -31.26 5.02 4.81
CA ASN A 209 -32.36 4.53 3.99
C ASN A 209 -32.54 5.35 2.69
N LEU A 210 -31.51 5.35 1.83
CA LEU A 210 -31.57 5.95 0.51
C LEU A 210 -31.66 4.84 -0.53
N ALA A 211 -32.84 4.68 -1.12
CA ALA A 211 -33.14 3.61 -2.09
C ALA A 211 -32.15 3.59 -3.26
N GLU A 212 -31.73 4.76 -3.74
CA GLU A 212 -30.75 4.90 -4.83
C GLU A 212 -29.37 4.32 -4.47
N ILE A 213 -28.90 4.54 -3.24
CA ILE A 213 -27.61 4.02 -2.78
C ILE A 213 -27.66 2.50 -2.67
N GLN A 214 -28.74 1.95 -2.11
CA GLN A 214 -28.91 0.50 -2.01
C GLN A 214 -28.99 -0.17 -3.38
N GLN A 215 -29.67 0.45 -4.34
CA GLN A 215 -29.72 -0.04 -5.72
C GLN A 215 -28.34 -0.08 -6.38
N VAL A 216 -27.55 1.00 -6.29
CA VAL A 216 -26.20 1.05 -6.86
C VAL A 216 -25.27 0.07 -6.15
N TRP A 217 -25.30 0.01 -4.83
CA TRP A 217 -24.50 -0.92 -4.04
C TRP A 217 -24.78 -2.38 -4.44
N THR A 218 -26.05 -2.74 -4.60
CA THR A 218 -26.47 -4.09 -5.00
C THR A 218 -26.08 -4.38 -6.45
N LYS A 219 -26.33 -3.44 -7.37
CA LYS A 219 -26.01 -3.58 -8.81
C LYS A 219 -24.51 -3.77 -9.05
N HIS A 220 -23.68 -2.96 -8.40
CA HIS A 220 -22.22 -2.98 -8.59
C HIS A 220 -21.49 -3.91 -7.62
N LYS A 221 -22.21 -4.51 -6.66
CA LYS A 221 -21.67 -5.32 -5.55
C LYS A 221 -20.62 -4.53 -4.75
N GLY A 222 -20.90 -3.24 -4.52
CA GLY A 222 -20.00 -2.27 -3.87
C GLY A 222 -20.31 -0.82 -4.26
N LEU A 223 -19.58 0.12 -3.68
CA LEU A 223 -19.69 1.55 -3.96
C LEU A 223 -18.74 1.93 -5.12
N PRO A 224 -19.27 2.31 -6.31
CA PRO A 224 -18.44 2.88 -7.35
C PRO A 224 -17.95 4.28 -6.95
N TYR A 225 -16.74 4.63 -7.37
CA TYR A 225 -16.15 5.95 -7.11
C TYR A 225 -15.32 6.44 -8.31
N ASN A 226 -15.25 7.76 -8.47
CA ASN A 226 -14.43 8.45 -9.46
C ASN A 226 -12.99 8.58 -8.95
N SER A 227 -12.81 9.01 -7.71
CA SER A 227 -11.49 9.12 -7.06
C SER A 227 -11.54 8.67 -5.59
N LEU A 228 -10.40 8.20 -5.10
CA LEU A 228 -10.12 7.90 -3.71
C LEU A 228 -8.72 8.40 -3.39
N VAL A 229 -8.62 9.28 -2.39
CA VAL A 229 -7.36 9.87 -1.91
C VAL A 229 -7.27 9.62 -0.42
N GLY A 230 -6.14 9.11 0.05
CA GLY A 230 -5.94 8.75 1.45
C GLY A 230 -4.54 9.08 1.95
N GLU A 231 -4.42 9.64 3.14
CA GLU A 231 -3.14 9.86 3.84
C GLU A 231 -3.17 9.14 5.18
N LEU A 232 -2.29 8.15 5.33
CA LEU A 232 -2.07 7.42 6.57
C LEU A 232 -0.67 7.67 7.08
N TYR A 233 -0.56 7.91 8.37
CA TYR A 233 0.71 8.07 9.05
C TYR A 233 0.80 7.06 10.20
N PHE A 234 2.02 6.67 10.55
CA PHE A 234 2.31 5.66 11.56
C PHE A 234 3.47 6.09 12.43
N GLU A 235 3.37 5.85 13.72
CA GLU A 235 4.45 5.96 14.67
C GLU A 235 4.34 4.79 15.67
N GLN A 236 5.35 3.92 15.69
CA GLN A 236 5.42 2.78 16.62
C GLN A 236 4.15 1.90 16.62
N GLY A 237 3.64 1.59 15.43
CA GLY A 237 2.47 0.72 15.25
C GLY A 237 1.12 1.34 15.58
N GLU A 238 1.11 2.58 16.09
CA GLU A 238 -0.07 3.44 16.15
C GLU A 238 -0.10 4.29 14.88
N GLY A 239 -1.27 4.51 14.31
CA GLY A 239 -1.41 5.30 13.11
C GLY A 239 -2.61 6.21 13.17
N TRP A 240 -2.63 7.20 12.29
CA TRP A 240 -3.75 8.10 12.13
C TRP A 240 -4.03 8.30 10.64
N LEU A 241 -5.30 8.21 10.31
CA LEU A 241 -5.87 8.59 9.03
C LEU A 241 -6.09 10.10 9.07
N SER A 242 -5.24 10.86 8.37
CA SER A 242 -5.31 12.32 8.34
C SER A 242 -6.42 12.81 7.44
N ASN A 243 -6.40 12.34 6.18
CA ASN A 243 -7.33 12.75 5.15
C ASN A 243 -7.71 11.53 4.30
N LEU A 244 -8.94 11.01 4.43
CA LEU A 244 -9.53 10.12 3.43
C LEU A 244 -10.67 10.85 2.72
N VAL A 245 -10.67 10.80 1.39
CA VAL A 245 -11.77 11.25 0.54
C VAL A 245 -12.09 10.17 -0.46
N ILE A 246 -13.37 9.84 -0.58
CA ILE A 246 -13.91 9.01 -1.66
C ILE A 246 -14.95 9.86 -2.40
N ASP A 247 -14.65 10.20 -3.65
CA ASP A 247 -15.60 10.86 -4.54
C ASP A 247 -16.43 9.82 -5.30
N SER A 248 -17.68 9.62 -4.92
CA SER A 248 -18.63 8.75 -5.62
C SER A 248 -19.63 9.57 -6.44
N PRO A 249 -20.12 9.05 -7.58
CA PRO A 249 -21.24 9.67 -8.31
C PRO A 249 -22.46 9.97 -7.44
N LEU A 250 -22.67 9.23 -6.35
CA LEU A 250 -23.81 9.41 -5.45
C LEU A 250 -23.52 10.38 -4.29
N MET A 251 -22.27 10.44 -3.84
CA MET A 251 -21.88 11.12 -2.60
C MET A 251 -20.37 11.29 -2.49
N ALA A 252 -19.92 12.28 -1.75
CA ALA A 252 -18.56 12.29 -1.22
C ALA A 252 -18.55 11.72 0.20
N ILE A 253 -17.52 10.93 0.51
CA ILE A 253 -17.26 10.42 1.86
C ILE A 253 -15.91 10.97 2.29
N SER A 254 -15.83 11.48 3.52
CA SER A 254 -14.54 11.74 4.17
C SER A 254 -14.42 11.02 5.49
N ALA A 255 -13.19 10.64 5.83
CA ALA A 255 -12.89 10.04 7.13
C ALA A 255 -11.54 10.53 7.66
N GLN A 256 -11.43 10.59 8.98
CA GLN A 256 -10.20 10.87 9.71
C GLN A 256 -10.26 10.19 11.08
N GLY A 257 -9.10 9.91 11.69
CA GLY A 257 -9.02 9.41 13.06
C GLY A 257 -7.99 8.32 13.24
N ASP A 258 -7.99 7.68 14.40
CA ASP A 258 -6.89 6.82 14.82
C ASP A 258 -7.08 5.37 14.38
N ILE A 259 -5.97 4.69 14.15
CA ILE A 259 -5.87 3.27 13.80
C ILE A 259 -4.81 2.65 14.69
N ASN A 260 -5.17 1.64 15.46
CA ASN A 260 -4.20 0.81 16.13
C ASN A 260 -3.95 -0.45 15.28
N ILE A 261 -2.82 -0.50 14.57
CA ILE A 261 -2.50 -1.61 13.66
C ILE A 261 -2.27 -2.90 14.45
N TRP A 262 -1.70 -2.78 15.65
CA TRP A 262 -1.43 -3.90 16.53
C TRP A 262 -2.73 -4.58 17.01
N LEU A 263 -3.71 -3.80 17.45
CA LEU A 263 -5.00 -4.29 17.94
C LEU A 263 -6.02 -4.51 16.81
N GLY A 264 -5.77 -3.97 15.62
CA GLY A 264 -6.72 -4.00 14.51
C GLY A 264 -7.98 -3.18 14.80
N THR A 265 -7.87 -2.11 15.58
CA THR A 265 -9.00 -1.27 16.00
C THR A 265 -8.92 0.14 15.43
N ILE A 266 -10.07 0.77 15.23
CA ILE A 266 -10.20 2.13 14.71
C ILE A 266 -10.99 3.01 15.69
N ASP A 267 -10.75 4.32 15.60
CA ASP A 267 -11.60 5.36 16.20
C ASP A 267 -11.76 6.50 15.18
N TRP A 268 -12.68 6.33 14.22
CA TRP A 268 -12.83 7.19 13.05
C TRP A 268 -14.06 8.08 13.13
N SER A 269 -13.89 9.32 12.68
CA SER A 269 -14.99 10.23 12.38
C SER A 269 -15.21 10.23 10.87
N VAL A 270 -16.44 10.01 10.43
CA VAL A 270 -16.82 9.87 9.02
C VAL A 270 -17.92 10.87 8.67
N ALA A 271 -17.79 11.55 7.54
CA ALA A 271 -18.83 12.39 6.96
C ALA A 271 -19.26 11.84 5.60
N LEU A 272 -20.57 11.80 5.35
CA LEU A 272 -21.17 11.34 4.11
C LEU A 272 -22.07 12.46 3.57
N CYS A 273 -21.71 12.95 2.38
CA CYS A 273 -22.35 14.08 1.73
C CYS A 273 -22.94 13.66 0.39
N PRO A 274 -24.27 13.54 0.25
CA PRO A 274 -24.91 13.27 -1.04
C PRO A 274 -24.50 14.29 -2.10
N ARG A 275 -24.31 13.88 -3.36
CA ARG A 275 -23.82 14.73 -4.45
C ARG A 275 -24.69 15.98 -4.66
N ILE A 276 -26.01 15.84 -4.55
CA ILE A 276 -26.98 16.97 -4.60
C ILE A 276 -26.66 18.04 -3.54
N GLY A 277 -26.13 17.64 -2.38
CA GLY A 277 -25.65 18.55 -1.35
C GLY A 277 -24.42 19.34 -1.80
N ILE A 278 -23.46 18.68 -2.44
CA ILE A 278 -22.19 19.27 -2.90
C ILE A 278 -22.41 20.32 -4.00
N ASP A 279 -23.24 20.02 -4.99
CA ASP A 279 -23.50 20.92 -6.13
C ASP A 279 -24.09 22.26 -5.67
N ARG A 280 -24.94 22.24 -4.63
CA ARG A 280 -25.54 23.44 -4.02
C ARG A 280 -24.53 24.31 -3.26
N LEU A 281 -23.39 23.74 -2.85
CA LEU A 281 -22.33 24.44 -2.12
C LEU A 281 -21.36 25.12 -3.08
N LEU A 282 -20.91 24.39 -4.11
CA LEU A 282 -20.02 24.93 -5.14
C LEU A 282 -20.67 26.10 -5.89
N SER A 283 -21.99 26.10 -6.03
CA SER A 283 -22.73 27.22 -6.63
C SER A 283 -22.88 28.47 -5.74
N LYS A 284 -22.41 28.47 -4.48
CA LYS A 284 -22.69 29.53 -3.47
C LYS A 284 -21.47 30.19 -2.83
N VAL A 285 -20.26 30.03 -3.35
CA VAL A 285 -19.07 30.70 -2.78
C VAL A 285 -19.14 32.20 -3.09
N PRO A 286 -19.46 33.06 -2.10
CA PRO A 286 -18.39 33.62 -1.27
C PRO A 286 -18.74 33.62 0.23
N ILE A 287 -17.74 33.27 1.05
CA ILE A 287 -17.73 33.29 2.52
C ILE A 287 -18.38 32.05 3.18
N ILE A 288 -17.51 31.05 3.40
CA ILE A 288 -17.73 29.84 4.19
C ILE A 288 -18.17 30.24 5.61
N GLY A 289 -19.45 30.15 5.93
CA GLY A 289 -19.89 30.45 7.30
C GLY A 289 -21.36 30.25 7.63
N LYS A 290 -22.30 30.38 6.67
CA LYS A 290 -23.74 30.39 7.00
C LYS A 290 -24.57 29.21 6.49
N VAL A 291 -24.02 28.31 5.66
CA VAL A 291 -24.82 27.23 5.02
C VAL A 291 -24.77 25.90 5.79
N LEU A 292 -23.83 25.74 6.73
CA LEU A 292 -23.68 24.51 7.52
C LEU A 292 -24.73 24.32 8.63
N THR A 293 -25.53 25.35 8.92
CA THR A 293 -26.58 25.33 9.94
C THR A 293 -27.88 25.82 9.29
N GLY A 294 -28.91 24.98 9.22
CA GLY A 294 -30.20 25.21 8.51
C GLY A 294 -30.83 26.60 8.71
N GLU A 295 -31.70 27.06 7.81
CA GLU A 295 -33.10 26.59 7.74
C GLU A 295 -33.72 26.48 6.33
N LYS A 296 -33.06 26.88 5.24
CA LYS A 296 -33.67 26.81 3.87
C LYS A 296 -32.74 26.36 2.74
N GLY A 297 -31.63 25.68 3.06
CA GLY A 297 -30.68 25.21 2.04
C GLY A 297 -29.43 24.54 2.59
N SER A 298 -29.53 23.84 3.72
CA SER A 298 -28.41 23.18 4.37
C SER A 298 -27.91 21.98 3.57
N LEU A 299 -26.60 21.86 3.39
CA LEU A 299 -25.99 20.59 3.03
C LEU A 299 -26.32 19.56 4.11
N PHE A 300 -27.09 18.54 3.76
CA PHE A 300 -27.33 17.39 4.64
C PHE A 300 -26.16 16.43 4.50
N CYS A 301 -25.07 16.68 5.22
CA CYS A 301 -24.09 15.63 5.45
C CYS A 301 -24.42 14.88 6.72
N LEU A 302 -24.37 13.57 6.60
CA LEU A 302 -24.57 12.64 7.68
C LEU A 302 -23.21 12.34 8.31
N TYR A 303 -23.19 12.24 9.63
CA TYR A 303 -21.95 12.06 10.34
C TYR A 303 -22.01 10.90 11.31
N TYR A 304 -20.90 10.19 11.35
CA TYR A 304 -20.78 8.96 12.11
C TYR A 304 -19.45 8.92 12.87
N LYS A 305 -19.50 8.28 14.03
CA LYS A 305 -18.33 7.86 14.79
C LYS A 305 -18.27 6.34 14.72
N GLU A 306 -17.12 5.82 14.33
CA GLU A 306 -16.86 4.40 14.20
C GLU A 306 -15.76 3.98 15.15
N LYS A 307 -16.01 2.98 15.99
CA LYS A 307 -15.07 2.55 17.02
C LYS A 307 -15.06 1.05 17.19
N GLY A 308 -13.89 0.46 17.39
CA GLY A 308 -13.72 -0.97 17.65
C GLY A 308 -12.94 -1.68 16.54
N PRO A 309 -13.08 -3.00 16.38
CA PRO A 309 -12.38 -3.77 15.35
C PRO A 309 -12.66 -3.24 13.95
N ILE A 310 -11.64 -3.08 13.11
CA ILE A 310 -11.78 -2.53 11.75
C ILE A 310 -12.70 -3.37 10.85
N ASP A 311 -12.76 -4.67 11.12
CA ASP A 311 -13.60 -5.64 10.38
C ASP A 311 -15.05 -5.69 10.88
N ASP A 312 -15.36 -5.09 12.04
CA ASP A 312 -16.72 -5.00 12.61
C ASP A 312 -16.82 -3.84 13.63
N PRO A 313 -16.79 -2.57 13.19
CA PRO A 313 -16.82 -1.43 14.08
C PRO A 313 -18.23 -1.14 14.58
N GLU A 314 -18.34 -0.61 15.79
CA GLU A 314 -19.58 0.01 16.27
C GLU A 314 -19.76 1.37 15.57
N VAL A 315 -20.93 1.60 14.96
CA VAL A 315 -21.24 2.83 14.23
C VAL A 315 -22.33 3.62 14.94
N LYS A 316 -22.04 4.89 15.28
CA LYS A 316 -22.97 5.80 15.96
C LYS A 316 -23.15 7.08 15.15
N SER A 317 -24.40 7.46 14.86
CA SER A 317 -24.70 8.78 14.29
C SER A 317 -24.39 9.87 15.32
N VAL A 318 -23.76 10.95 14.91
CA VAL A 318 -23.43 12.06 15.81
C VAL A 318 -24.03 13.39 15.31
N PRO A 319 -24.46 14.28 16.22
CA PRO A 319 -24.95 15.60 15.82
C PRO A 319 -23.89 16.40 15.05
N VAL A 320 -24.32 17.14 14.02
CA VAL A 320 -23.45 18.00 13.19
C VAL A 320 -22.57 18.94 14.03
N LYS A 321 -23.10 19.43 15.16
CA LYS A 321 -22.40 20.36 16.07
C LYS A 321 -21.17 19.74 16.75
N THR A 322 -21.10 18.41 16.83
CA THR A 322 -20.03 17.68 17.52
C THR A 322 -18.83 17.44 16.60
N ILE A 323 -18.99 17.63 15.29
CA ILE A 323 -17.93 17.37 14.31
C ILE A 323 -17.37 18.68 13.75
N THR A 324 -16.05 18.77 13.83
CA THR A 324 -15.22 19.87 13.35
C THR A 324 -15.38 20.10 11.85
N LYS A 325 -15.33 21.38 11.44
CA LYS A 325 -15.25 21.85 10.04
C LYS A 325 -14.27 21.03 9.16
N GLY A 326 -13.24 20.43 9.77
CA GLY A 326 -12.19 19.64 9.10
C GLY A 326 -12.67 18.55 8.13
N LEU A 327 -13.67 17.71 8.49
CA LEU A 327 -14.13 16.63 7.59
C LEU A 327 -14.78 17.15 6.30
N PHE A 328 -15.44 18.29 6.38
CA PHE A 328 -15.99 18.96 5.20
C PHE A 328 -14.90 19.59 4.35
N ASP A 329 -13.94 20.26 4.97
CA ASP A 329 -12.81 20.85 4.26
C ASP A 329 -11.98 19.77 3.54
N ILE A 330 -11.90 18.56 4.12
CA ILE A 330 -11.30 17.38 3.48
C ILE A 330 -12.00 17.04 2.17
N ILE A 331 -13.35 17.03 2.15
CA ILE A 331 -14.12 16.78 0.91
C ILE A 331 -13.83 17.84 -0.14
N ILE A 332 -13.89 19.13 0.22
CA ILE A 332 -13.65 20.22 -0.74
C ILE A 332 -12.24 20.10 -1.32
N ARG A 333 -11.22 19.97 -0.47
CA ARG A 333 -9.83 19.79 -0.93
C ARG A 333 -9.69 18.56 -1.82
N GLY A 334 -10.30 17.43 -1.44
CA GLY A 334 -10.25 16.17 -2.19
C GLY A 334 -10.88 16.23 -3.57
N LEU A 335 -11.96 16.99 -3.72
CA LEU A 335 -12.61 17.25 -5.01
C LEU A 335 -11.81 18.25 -5.85
N GLU A 336 -11.09 19.17 -5.19
CA GLU A 336 -10.13 20.10 -5.77
C GLU A 336 -8.74 19.49 -6.01
N ILE A 337 -8.59 18.16 -6.06
CA ILE A 337 -7.33 17.52 -6.47
C ILE A 337 -7.39 17.20 -7.98
N PRO A 338 -7.20 18.17 -8.91
CA PRO A 338 -6.68 17.87 -10.22
C PRO A 338 -5.14 17.79 -10.15
N TYR A 339 -4.60 16.77 -10.79
CA TYR A 339 -3.26 16.77 -11.39
C TYR A 339 -2.02 16.73 -10.47
N TYR A 340 -2.03 17.25 -9.23
CA TYR A 340 -0.80 17.35 -8.41
C TYR A 340 -0.22 16.00 -7.96
N VAL A 341 -1.06 15.04 -7.59
CA VAL A 341 -0.62 13.65 -7.29
C VAL A 341 -0.15 12.93 -8.57
N LEU A 342 -0.64 13.37 -9.75
CA LEU A 342 -0.26 12.81 -11.05
C LEU A 342 0.99 13.47 -11.66
N ALA A 343 1.42 14.64 -11.18
CA ALA A 343 2.54 15.39 -11.74
C ALA A 343 3.92 14.70 -11.51
N PRO A 344 4.22 14.11 -10.35
CA PRO A 344 5.39 13.25 -10.18
C PRO A 344 5.34 12.00 -11.06
N LEU A 345 4.13 11.48 -11.34
CA LEU A 345 3.91 10.28 -12.15
C LEU A 345 4.21 10.49 -13.64
N LYS A 346 4.07 11.72 -14.12
CA LYS A 346 4.28 12.11 -15.52
C LYS A 346 5.74 12.45 -15.85
N ASN A 347 6.55 12.74 -14.83
CA ASN A 347 7.95 13.10 -14.98
C ASN A 347 8.92 11.90 -14.97
N TRP A 348 8.43 10.67 -14.83
CA TRP A 348 9.23 9.44 -14.93
C TRP A 348 9.35 8.90 -16.36
N ASP A 349 8.55 9.43 -17.30
CA ASP A 349 8.61 9.10 -18.73
C ASP A 349 9.71 9.87 -19.50
N LYS A 350 10.68 10.48 -18.80
CA LYS A 350 11.81 11.22 -19.41
C LYS A 350 13.17 10.71 -18.96
#